data_AF-A0A1F9DQR0-F1
#
_entry.id   AF-A0A1F9DQR0-F1
#
_cell.length_a   1.000
_cell.length_b   1.000
_cell.length_c   1.000
_cell.angle_alpha   90.00
_cell.angle_beta   90.00
_cell.angle_gamma   90.00
#
_symmetry.space_group_name_H-M   'P 1'
#
loop_
_entity.id
_entity.type
_entity.pdbx_description
1 polymer ?
#
loop_
_entity_poly.entity_id
_entity_poly.type
_entity_poly.pdbx_seq_one_letter_code
_entity_poly.pdbx_strand_id
1 'polypeptide(L)'
;MVAEPTLEDKTEGEAISPEDEKLLDTIVVKEEDAAEFSPDLVQDLQENYTDAQRQNLYQKILKMTIPQKIRLAMLGNREARNILILDRNKVIPMAVLRSPKLNDNDILRYAQQRNLPEDVYKYIANNKKWVKNYSIKLALTNNPKTPLPTAMRLLDHLHDNDLKALRRNKNISSVLNRAAFQVQAKRGISS
;
A
#
# COMPACT_ATOMS: atom_id res chain seq x y z
N MET A 1 -38.10 -26.38 5.08
CA MET A 1 -37.86 -24.96 5.43
C MET A 1 -36.36 -24.81 5.61
N VAL A 2 -35.77 -24.01 4.74
CA VAL A 2 -34.32 -23.91 4.51
C VAL A 2 -33.72 -23.11 5.67
N ALA A 3 -32.81 -23.73 6.42
CA ALA A 3 -32.02 -23.00 7.42
C ALA A 3 -30.90 -22.27 6.67
N GLU A 4 -31.02 -20.94 6.60
CA GLU A 4 -29.95 -20.05 6.18
C GLU A 4 -28.80 -20.14 7.20
N PRO A 5 -27.55 -20.39 6.78
CA PRO A 5 -26.42 -20.19 7.66
C PRO A 5 -26.13 -18.69 7.75
N THR A 6 -26.21 -18.17 8.97
CA THR A 6 -25.78 -16.83 9.35
C THR A 6 -24.35 -16.58 8.91
N LEU A 7 -24.20 -15.59 8.04
CA LEU A 7 -22.92 -15.03 7.63
C LEU A 7 -22.26 -14.40 8.86
N GLU A 8 -21.33 -15.15 9.46
CA GLU A 8 -20.43 -14.64 10.49
C GLU A 8 -19.58 -13.49 9.92
N ASP A 9 -19.74 -12.35 10.57
CA ASP A 9 -19.00 -11.11 10.45
C ASP A 9 -17.49 -11.36 10.66
N LYS A 10 -16.75 -11.59 9.57
CA LYS A 10 -15.28 -11.59 9.57
C LYS A 10 -14.77 -10.15 9.43
N THR A 11 -14.95 -9.35 10.47
CA THR A 11 -14.30 -8.04 10.65
C THR A 11 -13.13 -8.15 11.62
N GLU A 12 -12.12 -8.93 11.27
CA GLU A 12 -10.80 -8.77 11.88
C GLU A 12 -9.76 -8.71 10.76
N GLY A 13 -9.04 -7.60 10.70
CA GLY A 13 -7.96 -7.40 9.77
C GLY A 13 -6.83 -8.37 10.09
N GLU A 14 -6.88 -9.55 9.48
CA GLU A 14 -5.78 -10.52 9.51
C GLU A 14 -4.51 -9.79 9.08
N ALA A 15 -3.62 -9.59 10.06
CA ALA A 15 -2.21 -9.47 9.82
C ALA A 15 -1.81 -10.61 8.85
N ILE A 16 -0.78 -10.38 8.04
CA ILE A 16 -0.18 -11.42 7.19
C ILE A 16 -0.12 -12.72 8.00
N SER A 17 -0.60 -13.84 7.43
CA SER A 17 -0.56 -15.12 8.14
C SER A 17 0.87 -15.36 8.68
N PRO A 18 1.04 -15.91 9.89
CA PRO A 18 2.37 -16.23 10.41
C PRO A 18 3.21 -17.09 9.44
N GLU A 19 2.54 -17.88 8.58
CA GLU A 19 3.18 -18.67 7.52
C GLU A 19 3.71 -17.81 6.37
N ASP A 20 2.94 -16.80 5.97
CA ASP A 20 3.29 -15.85 4.92
C ASP A 20 4.45 -14.93 5.35
N GLU A 21 4.48 -14.53 6.62
CA GLU A 21 5.59 -13.77 7.18
C GLU A 21 6.87 -14.62 7.26
N LYS A 22 6.74 -15.88 7.71
CA LYS A 22 7.84 -16.85 7.65
C LYS A 22 8.35 -17.07 6.22
N LEU A 23 7.48 -17.10 5.23
CA LEU A 23 7.87 -17.24 3.83
C LEU A 23 8.74 -16.06 3.37
N LEU A 24 8.36 -14.83 3.72
CA LEU A 24 9.15 -13.63 3.42
C LEU A 24 10.52 -13.67 4.11
N ASP A 25 10.59 -14.11 5.36
CA ASP A 25 11.83 -14.13 6.14
C ASP A 25 12.75 -15.28 5.72
N THR A 26 12.19 -16.40 5.23
CA THR A 26 12.96 -17.56 4.75
C THR A 26 13.62 -17.29 3.40
N ILE A 27 12.99 -16.48 2.54
CA ILE A 27 13.54 -16.14 1.24
C ILE A 27 14.62 -15.06 1.42
N VAL A 28 15.86 -15.50 1.58
CA VAL A 28 17.03 -14.62 1.55
C VAL A 28 17.25 -14.16 0.12
N VAL A 29 16.97 -12.89 -0.15
CA VAL A 29 17.20 -12.28 -1.47
C VAL A 29 18.59 -11.67 -1.51
N LYS A 30 19.41 -12.13 -2.45
CA LYS A 30 20.75 -11.60 -2.70
C LYS A 30 20.79 -10.86 -4.04
N GLU A 31 21.76 -9.97 -4.22
CA GLU A 31 21.94 -9.25 -5.48
C GLU A 31 22.23 -10.18 -6.66
N GLU A 32 22.86 -11.33 -6.41
CA GLU A 32 23.11 -12.37 -7.43
C GLU A 32 21.83 -12.94 -8.04
N ASP A 33 20.73 -12.99 -7.28
CA ASP A 33 19.43 -13.47 -7.77
C ASP A 33 18.86 -12.56 -8.87
N ALA A 34 19.36 -11.33 -9.00
CA ALA A 34 18.96 -10.42 -10.06
C ALA A 34 19.27 -10.97 -11.47
N ALA A 35 20.28 -11.85 -11.58
CA ALA A 35 20.65 -12.51 -12.82
C ALA A 35 19.60 -13.52 -13.32
N GLU A 36 18.68 -13.98 -12.45
CA GLU A 36 17.57 -14.87 -12.84
C GLU A 36 16.49 -14.14 -13.67
N PHE A 37 16.47 -12.80 -13.62
CA PHE A 37 15.42 -11.99 -14.22
C PHE A 37 15.88 -11.30 -15.52
N SER A 38 14.92 -11.02 -16.39
CA SER A 38 15.21 -10.26 -17.60
C SER A 38 15.70 -8.84 -17.25
N PRO A 39 16.71 -8.29 -17.96
CA PRO A 39 17.29 -6.98 -17.63
C PRO A 39 16.27 -5.83 -17.57
N ASP A 40 15.21 -5.90 -18.38
CA ASP A 40 14.13 -4.92 -18.43
C ASP A 40 13.21 -4.88 -17.19
N LEU A 41 13.32 -5.90 -16.32
CA LEU A 41 12.61 -5.96 -15.04
C LEU A 41 13.47 -5.53 -13.85
N VAL A 42 14.78 -5.46 -14.02
CA VAL A 42 15.75 -5.16 -12.95
C VAL A 42 16.38 -3.79 -13.12
N GLN A 43 16.67 -3.41 -14.36
CA GLN A 43 17.32 -2.17 -14.72
C GLN A 43 16.29 -1.17 -15.25
N ASP A 44 16.46 0.11 -14.92
CA ASP A 44 15.68 1.20 -15.49
C ASP A 44 16.27 1.55 -16.87
N LEU A 45 15.98 0.69 -17.87
CA LEU A 45 16.52 0.85 -19.23
C LEU A 45 15.90 2.03 -19.99
N GLN A 46 14.73 2.51 -19.54
CA GLN A 46 13.94 3.55 -20.19
C GLN A 46 13.21 4.40 -19.15
N GLU A 47 13.15 5.72 -19.33
CA GLU A 47 12.40 6.61 -18.42
C GLU A 47 10.89 6.51 -18.59
N ASN A 48 10.42 6.26 -19.83
CA ASN A 48 9.01 6.23 -20.17
C ASN A 48 8.66 4.94 -20.91
N TYR A 49 7.81 4.12 -20.28
CA TYR A 49 7.27 2.90 -20.88
C TYR A 49 5.93 3.19 -21.55
N THR A 50 5.79 2.77 -22.80
CA THR A 50 4.50 2.71 -23.50
C THR A 50 3.58 1.67 -22.88
N ASP A 51 2.27 1.78 -23.10
CA ASP A 51 1.30 0.83 -22.55
C ASP A 51 1.53 -0.60 -23.06
N ALA A 52 1.97 -0.76 -24.31
CA ALA A 52 2.35 -2.06 -24.87
C ALA A 52 3.55 -2.68 -24.15
N GLN A 53 4.56 -1.87 -23.80
CA GLN A 53 5.72 -2.35 -23.04
C GLN A 53 5.34 -2.72 -21.61
N ARG A 54 4.51 -1.91 -20.94
CA ARG A 54 3.98 -2.25 -19.61
C ARG A 54 3.19 -3.55 -19.63
N GLN A 55 2.39 -3.77 -20.67
CA GLN A 55 1.66 -5.02 -20.83
C GLN A 55 2.60 -6.22 -21.03
N ASN A 56 3.71 -6.04 -21.75
CA ASN A 56 4.71 -7.10 -21.91
C ASN A 56 5.39 -7.43 -20.58
N LEU A 57 5.81 -6.43 -19.80
CA LEU A 57 6.38 -6.62 -18.45
C LEU A 57 5.37 -7.34 -17.54
N TYR A 58 4.11 -6.92 -17.58
CA TYR A 58 3.03 -7.55 -16.81
C TYR A 58 2.88 -9.03 -17.17
N GLN A 59 2.88 -9.37 -18.47
CA GLN A 59 2.79 -10.75 -18.94
C GLN A 59 3.97 -11.61 -18.49
N LYS A 60 5.20 -11.05 -18.46
CA LYS A 60 6.38 -11.74 -17.93
C LYS A 60 6.22 -12.05 -16.44
N ILE A 61 5.84 -11.05 -15.65
CA ILE A 61 5.64 -11.19 -14.20
C ILE A 61 4.51 -12.19 -13.88
N LEU A 62 3.44 -12.19 -14.67
CA LEU A 62 2.30 -13.09 -14.45
C LEU A 62 2.68 -14.57 -14.57
N LYS A 63 3.68 -14.91 -15.38
CA LYS A 63 4.19 -16.29 -15.55
C LYS A 63 5.14 -16.73 -14.44
N MET A 64 5.56 -15.83 -13.55
CA MET A 64 6.50 -16.14 -12.47
C MET A 64 5.82 -16.83 -11.29
N THR A 65 6.59 -17.68 -10.61
CA THR A 65 6.19 -18.30 -9.33
C THR A 65 6.19 -17.28 -8.20
N ILE A 66 5.52 -17.59 -7.08
CA ILE A 66 5.47 -16.70 -5.90
C ILE A 66 6.87 -16.35 -5.39
N PRO A 67 7.82 -17.30 -5.20
CA PRO A 67 9.17 -16.96 -4.75
C PRO A 67 9.93 -16.06 -5.74
N GLN A 68 9.78 -16.27 -7.04
CA GLN A 68 10.38 -15.40 -8.07
C GLN A 68 9.81 -13.98 -8.00
N LYS A 69 8.48 -13.85 -7.82
CA LYS A 69 7.84 -12.54 -7.63
C LYS A 69 8.32 -11.84 -6.35
N ILE A 70 8.55 -12.57 -5.27
CA ILE A 70 9.10 -12.02 -4.02
C ILE A 70 10.52 -11.49 -4.23
N ARG A 71 11.40 -12.27 -4.87
CA ARG A 71 12.76 -11.82 -5.23
C ARG A 71 12.72 -10.60 -6.14
N LEU A 72 11.87 -10.63 -7.17
CA LEU A 72 11.71 -9.51 -8.09
C LEU A 72 11.10 -8.27 -7.40
N ALA A 73 10.23 -8.42 -6.42
CA ALA A 73 9.69 -7.31 -5.65
C ALA A 73 10.79 -6.54 -4.90
N MET A 74 11.81 -7.26 -4.42
CA MET A 74 12.94 -6.67 -3.71
C MET A 74 14.01 -6.09 -4.63
N LEU A 75 14.32 -6.77 -5.74
CA LEU A 75 15.43 -6.42 -6.65
C LEU A 75 15.02 -5.60 -7.88
N GLY A 76 13.76 -5.72 -8.29
CA GLY A 76 13.23 -5.19 -9.54
C GLY A 76 13.25 -3.67 -9.62
N ASN A 77 13.11 -3.18 -10.84
CA ASN A 77 13.01 -1.76 -11.14
C ASN A 77 11.65 -1.17 -10.71
N ARG A 78 11.46 0.14 -10.95
CA ARG A 78 10.25 0.84 -10.51
C ARG A 78 8.98 0.27 -11.15
N GLU A 79 9.02 -0.07 -12.43
CA GLU A 79 7.85 -0.61 -13.14
C GLU A 79 7.48 -2.01 -12.67
N ALA A 80 8.47 -2.88 -12.41
CA ALA A 80 8.24 -4.20 -11.84
C ALA A 80 7.55 -4.10 -10.47
N ARG A 81 8.03 -3.20 -9.58
CA ARG A 81 7.39 -2.95 -8.28
C ARG A 81 5.97 -2.40 -8.41
N ASN A 82 5.73 -1.52 -9.37
CA ASN A 82 4.40 -0.96 -9.67
C ASN A 82 3.39 -2.01 -10.11
N ILE A 83 3.87 -3.07 -10.78
CA ILE A 83 3.04 -4.22 -11.15
C ILE A 83 2.83 -5.13 -9.93
N LEU A 84 3.90 -5.45 -9.20
CA LEU A 84 3.88 -6.41 -8.08
C LEU A 84 3.09 -5.91 -6.86
N ILE A 85 3.03 -4.60 -6.60
CA ILE A 85 2.24 -4.04 -5.49
C ILE A 85 0.73 -4.28 -5.66
N LEU A 86 0.28 -4.56 -6.88
CA LEU A 86 -1.11 -4.87 -7.23
C LEU A 86 -1.42 -6.37 -7.24
N ASP A 87 -0.45 -7.22 -6.90
CA ASP A 87 -0.66 -8.67 -6.93
C ASP A 87 -1.75 -9.08 -5.92
N ARG A 88 -2.53 -10.09 -6.30
CA ARG A 88 -3.64 -10.62 -5.48
C ARG A 88 -3.14 -11.32 -4.24
N ASN A 89 -1.96 -11.94 -4.31
CA ASN A 89 -1.34 -12.55 -3.15
C ASN A 89 -0.66 -11.46 -2.32
N LYS A 90 -1.19 -11.21 -1.11
CA LYS A 90 -0.76 -10.18 -0.17
C LYS A 90 0.73 -10.26 0.21
N VAL A 91 1.35 -11.43 0.12
CA VAL A 91 2.77 -11.63 0.39
C VAL A 91 3.64 -10.78 -0.54
N ILE A 92 3.24 -10.65 -1.81
CA ILE A 92 4.04 -9.98 -2.84
C ILE A 92 4.04 -8.45 -2.64
N PRO A 93 2.89 -7.77 -2.45
CA PRO A 93 2.88 -6.35 -2.08
C PRO A 93 3.69 -6.07 -0.80
N MET A 94 3.65 -6.97 0.18
CA MET A 94 4.44 -6.81 1.41
C MET A 94 5.95 -6.98 1.15
N ALA A 95 6.34 -7.88 0.25
CA ALA A 95 7.72 -7.98 -0.23
C ALA A 95 8.17 -6.69 -0.95
N VAL A 96 7.30 -6.08 -1.77
CA VAL A 96 7.60 -4.80 -2.43
C VAL A 96 7.91 -3.74 -1.39
N LEU A 97 7.08 -3.61 -0.34
CA LEU A 97 7.28 -2.63 0.73
C LEU A 97 8.54 -2.86 1.58
N ARG A 98 9.13 -4.07 1.53
CA ARG A 98 10.42 -4.40 2.16
C ARG A 98 11.62 -4.13 1.25
N SER A 99 11.41 -3.74 -0.01
CA SER A 99 12.50 -3.47 -0.96
C SER A 99 13.38 -2.30 -0.49
N PRO A 100 14.72 -2.46 -0.52
CA PRO A 100 15.65 -1.37 -0.19
C PRO A 100 15.66 -0.25 -1.23
N LYS A 101 15.15 -0.50 -2.44
CA LYS A 101 15.11 0.47 -3.55
C LYS A 101 13.91 1.41 -3.50
N LEU A 102 13.06 1.35 -2.47
CA LEU A 102 11.88 2.21 -2.34
C LEU A 102 12.23 3.59 -1.79
N ASN A 103 11.72 4.60 -2.49
CA ASN A 103 11.83 6.00 -2.09
C ASN A 103 10.50 6.53 -1.56
N ASP A 104 10.55 7.63 -0.80
CA ASP A 104 9.34 8.24 -0.21
C ASP A 104 8.29 8.64 -1.26
N ASN A 105 8.72 9.00 -2.47
CA ASN A 105 7.83 9.30 -3.60
C ASN A 105 7.05 8.06 -4.08
N ASP A 106 7.66 6.88 -4.07
CA ASP A 106 6.98 5.63 -4.41
C ASP A 106 5.93 5.30 -3.35
N ILE A 107 6.28 5.47 -2.07
CA ILE A 107 5.36 5.26 -0.94
C ILE A 107 4.18 6.23 -1.00
N LEU A 108 4.44 7.51 -1.30
CA LEU A 108 3.37 8.50 -1.49
C LEU A 108 2.42 8.07 -2.60
N ARG A 109 2.95 7.59 -3.73
CA ARG A 109 2.13 7.08 -4.84
C ARG A 109 1.30 5.87 -4.42
N TYR A 110 1.87 4.92 -3.68
CA TYR A 110 1.12 3.77 -3.16
C TYR A 110 0.03 4.19 -2.17
N ALA A 111 0.31 5.14 -1.28
CA ALA A 111 -0.68 5.66 -0.33
C ALA A 111 -1.86 6.37 -1.01
N GLN A 112 -1.67 6.93 -2.21
CA GLN A 112 -2.73 7.59 -3.00
C GLN A 112 -3.56 6.62 -3.84
N GLN A 113 -3.01 5.45 -4.20
CA GLN A 113 -3.71 4.44 -4.99
C GLN A 113 -4.89 3.85 -4.21
N ARG A 114 -6.00 3.54 -4.90
CA ARG A 114 -7.23 3.02 -4.26
C ARG A 114 -7.51 1.55 -4.58
N ASN A 115 -6.58 0.90 -5.26
CA ASN A 115 -6.67 -0.48 -5.72
C ASN A 115 -5.68 -1.41 -5.02
N LEU A 116 -4.93 -0.92 -4.02
CA LEU A 116 -4.02 -1.76 -3.23
C LEU A 116 -4.77 -2.48 -2.09
N PRO A 117 -4.26 -3.64 -1.64
CA PRO A 117 -4.75 -4.32 -0.45
C PRO A 117 -4.69 -3.44 0.80
N GLU A 118 -5.63 -3.64 1.73
CA GLU A 118 -5.71 -2.87 2.97
C GLU A 118 -4.40 -2.93 3.80
N ASP A 119 -3.76 -4.10 3.79
CA ASP A 119 -2.54 -4.38 4.56
C ASP A 119 -1.36 -3.53 4.10
N VAL A 120 -1.34 -3.10 2.83
CA VAL A 120 -0.35 -2.14 2.32
C VAL A 120 -0.47 -0.80 3.06
N TYR A 121 -1.68 -0.26 3.20
CA TYR A 121 -1.86 1.02 3.91
C TYR A 121 -1.57 0.89 5.41
N LYS A 122 -1.92 -0.26 6.03
CA LYS A 122 -1.54 -0.56 7.42
C LYS A 122 -0.03 -0.55 7.60
N TYR A 123 0.69 -1.26 6.74
CA TYR A 123 2.15 -1.36 6.79
C TYR A 123 2.79 0.02 6.61
N ILE A 124 2.32 0.79 5.62
CA ILE A 124 2.82 2.15 5.38
C ILE A 124 2.59 3.04 6.59
N ALA A 125 1.39 3.00 7.18
CA ALA A 125 1.03 3.84 8.31
C ALA A 125 1.72 3.46 9.64
N ASN A 126 2.18 2.23 9.78
CA ASN A 126 2.92 1.79 10.95
C ASN A 126 4.42 2.09 10.84
N ASN A 127 4.92 2.34 9.62
CA ASN A 127 6.31 2.70 9.41
C ASN A 127 6.60 4.17 9.78
N LYS A 128 7.30 4.35 10.90
CA LYS A 128 7.69 5.69 11.41
C LYS A 128 8.54 6.49 10.43
N LYS A 129 9.32 5.85 9.54
CA LYS A 129 10.12 6.55 8.53
C LYS A 129 9.21 7.31 7.57
N TRP A 130 8.20 6.64 7.03
CA TRP A 130 7.31 7.21 6.02
C TRP A 130 6.25 8.12 6.62
N VAL A 131 5.70 7.76 7.78
CA VAL A 131 4.67 8.58 8.44
C VAL A 131 5.23 9.91 8.94
N LYS A 132 6.55 10.11 9.08
CA LYS A 132 7.10 11.45 9.31
C LYS A 132 6.76 12.43 8.18
N ASN A 133 6.67 11.95 6.94
CA ASN A 133 6.32 12.77 5.78
C ASN A 133 4.83 13.13 5.83
N TYR A 134 4.55 14.43 5.90
CA TYR A 134 3.20 14.97 5.97
C TYR A 134 2.33 14.54 4.78
N SER A 135 2.87 14.56 3.57
CA SER A 135 2.15 14.19 2.35
C SER A 135 1.67 12.75 2.38
N ILE A 136 2.45 11.84 2.98
CA ILE A 136 2.08 10.43 3.15
C ILE A 136 0.94 10.30 4.17
N LYS A 137 1.00 11.01 5.31
CA LYS A 137 -0.12 11.03 6.28
C LYS A 137 -1.41 11.50 5.64
N LEU A 138 -1.33 12.60 4.89
CA LEU A 138 -2.48 13.20 4.23
C LEU A 138 -3.06 12.28 3.15
N ALA A 139 -2.20 11.63 2.37
CA ALA A 139 -2.61 10.66 1.36
C ALA A 139 -3.33 9.45 1.99
N LEU A 140 -2.75 8.86 3.04
CA LEU A 140 -3.37 7.75 3.77
C LEU A 140 -4.74 8.15 4.35
N THR A 141 -4.85 9.33 4.95
CA THR A 141 -6.11 9.76 5.60
C THR A 141 -7.20 10.08 4.58
N ASN A 142 -6.84 10.56 3.39
CA ASN A 142 -7.79 10.81 2.30
C ASN A 142 -8.22 9.54 1.54
N ASN A 143 -7.54 8.43 1.74
CA ASN A 143 -7.77 7.21 0.99
C ASN A 143 -8.89 6.37 1.63
N PRO A 144 -9.99 6.06 0.90
CA PRO A 144 -11.09 5.24 1.43
C PRO A 144 -10.68 3.81 1.81
N LYS A 145 -9.58 3.30 1.26
CA LYS A 145 -9.08 1.95 1.54
C LYS A 145 -8.17 1.89 2.76
N THR A 146 -7.81 3.03 3.33
CA THR A 146 -7.09 3.05 4.61
C THR A 146 -8.04 2.60 5.72
N PRO A 147 -7.62 1.64 6.56
CA PRO A 147 -8.43 1.20 7.70
C PRO A 147 -8.81 2.38 8.59
N LEU A 148 -10.06 2.40 9.05
CA LEU A 148 -10.59 3.48 9.87
C LEU A 148 -9.73 3.78 11.12
N PRO A 149 -9.25 2.78 11.90
CA PRO A 149 -8.42 3.04 13.08
C PRO A 149 -7.10 3.74 12.72
N THR A 150 -6.51 3.35 11.59
CA THR A 150 -5.27 3.94 11.08
C THR A 150 -5.48 5.39 10.66
N ALA A 151 -6.56 5.66 9.92
CA ALA A 151 -6.90 7.01 9.48
C ALA A 151 -7.22 7.92 10.68
N MET A 152 -7.97 7.42 11.67
CA MET A 152 -8.27 8.17 12.90
C MET A 152 -7.01 8.61 13.65
N ARG A 153 -6.03 7.70 13.81
CA ARG A 153 -4.76 8.02 14.47
C ARG A 153 -3.98 9.13 13.76
N LEU A 154 -4.11 9.25 12.44
CA LEU A 154 -3.39 10.25 11.65
C LEU A 154 -4.06 11.63 11.67
N LEU A 155 -5.36 11.72 11.98
CA LEU A 155 -6.11 13.00 11.99
C LEU A 155 -5.48 14.05 12.91
N ASP A 156 -5.03 13.65 14.10
CA ASP A 156 -4.43 14.55 15.08
C ASP A 156 -3.13 15.19 14.60
N HIS A 157 -2.55 14.68 13.51
CA HIS A 157 -1.30 15.17 12.93
C HIS A 157 -1.50 15.96 11.63
N LEU A 158 -2.74 16.14 11.17
CA LEU A 158 -3.06 16.94 9.98
C LEU A 158 -3.17 18.43 10.31
N HIS A 159 -2.86 19.28 9.33
CA HIS A 159 -3.08 20.73 9.41
C HIS A 159 -4.57 21.05 9.24
N ASP A 160 -4.98 22.22 9.74
CA ASP A 160 -6.41 22.56 9.83
C ASP A 160 -7.06 22.80 8.46
N ASN A 161 -6.31 23.36 7.50
CA ASN A 161 -6.78 23.51 6.12
C ASN A 161 -7.07 22.15 5.47
N ASP A 162 -6.23 21.17 5.74
CA ASP A 162 -6.37 19.82 5.20
C ASP A 162 -7.48 19.04 5.93
N LEU A 163 -7.70 19.26 7.23
CA LEU A 163 -8.88 18.74 7.94
C LEU A 163 -10.18 19.29 7.35
N LYS A 164 -10.23 20.60 7.02
CA LYS A 164 -11.37 21.22 6.31
C LYS A 164 -11.57 20.59 4.93
N ALA A 165 -10.50 20.38 4.17
CA ALA A 165 -10.56 19.73 2.85
C ALA A 165 -11.03 18.27 2.96
N LEU A 166 -10.52 17.52 3.94
CA LEU A 166 -10.88 16.14 4.23
C LEU A 166 -12.38 16.02 4.54
N ARG A 167 -12.94 16.94 5.33
CA ARG A 167 -14.39 16.98 5.62
C ARG A 167 -15.27 17.25 4.40
N ARG A 168 -14.74 17.89 3.36
CA ARG A 168 -15.45 18.12 2.09
C ARG A 168 -15.33 16.92 1.14
N ASN A 169 -14.41 16.00 1.41
CA ASN A 169 -14.19 14.82 0.60
C ASN A 169 -15.35 13.81 0.81
N LYS A 170 -16.08 13.50 -0.27
CA LYS A 170 -17.18 12.52 -0.23
C LYS A 170 -16.70 11.06 -0.27
N ASN A 171 -15.40 10.84 -0.50
CA ASN A 171 -14.84 9.49 -0.59
C ASN A 171 -14.56 8.88 0.79
N ILE A 172 -14.50 9.67 1.87
CA ILE A 172 -14.17 9.14 3.20
C ILE A 172 -15.41 8.66 3.95
N SER A 173 -15.22 7.76 4.91
CA SER A 173 -16.27 7.31 5.81
C SER A 173 -16.88 8.48 6.60
N SER A 174 -18.20 8.45 6.81
CA SER A 174 -18.92 9.42 7.64
C SER A 174 -18.36 9.52 9.06
N VAL A 175 -17.87 8.39 9.60
CA VAL A 175 -17.23 8.33 10.91
C VAL A 175 -15.92 9.12 10.93
N LEU A 176 -15.09 8.96 9.90
CA LEU A 176 -13.83 9.70 9.76
C LEU A 176 -14.09 11.21 9.59
N ASN A 177 -15.13 11.57 8.83
CA ASN A 177 -15.54 12.96 8.66
C ASN A 177 -15.93 13.61 9.99
N ARG A 178 -16.76 12.91 10.79
CA ARG A 178 -17.16 13.37 12.13
C ARG A 178 -15.97 13.50 13.08
N ALA A 179 -15.04 12.54 13.04
CA ALA A 179 -13.81 12.61 13.84
C ALA A 179 -12.96 13.83 13.44
N ALA A 180 -12.79 14.08 12.13
CA ALA A 180 -12.08 15.27 11.64
C ALA A 180 -12.73 16.58 12.12
N PHE A 181 -14.07 16.65 12.17
CA PHE A 181 -14.79 17.79 12.74
C PHE A 181 -14.50 17.98 14.23
N GLN A 182 -14.49 16.90 15.02
CA GLN A 182 -14.19 16.98 16.45
C GLN A 182 -12.76 17.48 16.71
N VAL A 183 -11.78 17.00 15.94
CA VAL A 183 -10.39 17.48 16.02
C VAL A 183 -10.31 18.96 15.69
N GLN A 184 -11.00 19.41 14.63
CA GLN A 184 -11.04 20.82 14.25
C GLN A 184 -11.69 21.70 15.32
N ALA A 185 -12.82 21.26 15.89
CA ALA A 185 -13.54 21.97 16.95
C ALA A 185 -12.68 22.10 18.22
N LYS A 186 -11.96 21.03 18.60
CA LYS A 186 -11.04 21.03 19.75
C LYS A 186 -9.91 22.05 19.60
N ARG A 187 -9.48 22.34 18.37
CA ARG A 187 -8.43 23.33 18.06
C ARG A 187 -8.94 24.78 18.01
N GLY A 188 -10.23 25.02 18.27
CA GLY A 188 -10.80 26.36 18.31
C GLY A 188 -11.06 26.98 16.92
N ILE A 189 -10.94 26.21 15.85
CA ILE A 189 -11.15 26.68 14.47
C ILE A 189 -12.55 26.24 14.04
N SER A 190 -13.56 26.82 14.69
CA SER A 190 -14.92 26.77 14.16
C SER A 190 -14.98 27.73 12.97
N SER A 191 -14.92 27.21 11.76
CA SER A 191 -15.33 27.91 10.53
C SER A 191 -16.22 26.97 9.74
#